data_AF-A0A2A3XUB6-F1
#
_entry.id   AF-A0A2A3XUB6-F1
#
_cell.length_a   1.000
_cell.length_b   1.000
_cell.length_c   1.000
_cell.angle_alpha   90.00
_cell.angle_beta   90.00
_cell.angle_gamma   90.00
#
_symmetry.space_group_name_H-M   'P 1'
#
loop_
_entity.id
_entity.type
_entity.pdbx_description
1 polymer ?
#
loop_
_entity_poly.entity_id
_entity_poly.type
_entity_poly.pdbx_seq_one_letter_code
_entity_poly.pdbx_strand_id
1 'polypeptide(L)'
;MTRRIILSTAVLLAVSLSACTPAPDQETSDPHADHGPMHEIEASPEQVQIDEWNPQVSAEAKHTATKAAKAYARPDLDQTAWFKALAPYLSQSARTRFQQTSNLNIASTEVIKVHEPVQGVSPAIATVKVQTNASTLEFLLSRADGQWMVEKITSNS
;
A
#
# COMPACT_ATOMS: atom_id res chain seq x y z
N MET A 1 51.78 4.77 -13.92
CA MET A 1 51.88 5.76 -12.83
C MET A 1 51.18 5.18 -11.60
N THR A 2 51.96 4.92 -10.57
CA THR A 2 51.56 4.27 -9.32
C THR A 2 51.28 5.34 -8.26
N ARG A 3 50.20 5.22 -7.49
CA ARG A 3 50.17 5.68 -6.09
C ARG A 3 49.08 4.96 -5.29
N ARG A 4 49.53 4.00 -4.48
CA ARG A 4 48.90 3.57 -3.23
C ARG A 4 49.13 4.65 -2.18
N ILE A 5 48.23 4.82 -1.22
CA ILE A 5 48.54 5.04 0.21
C ILE A 5 47.30 4.65 1.05
N ILE A 6 47.60 3.89 2.10
CA ILE A 6 46.76 3.28 3.14
C ILE A 6 46.73 4.24 4.34
N LEU A 7 45.67 4.24 5.16
CA LEU A 7 45.65 4.42 6.63
C LEU A 7 44.17 4.27 7.07
N SER A 8 43.67 3.18 7.66
CA SER A 8 43.91 2.58 8.99
C SER A 8 43.74 3.55 10.16
N THR A 9 42.58 3.49 10.83
CA THR A 9 42.47 3.70 12.28
C THR A 9 41.31 2.88 12.83
N ALA A 10 41.65 1.88 13.66
CA ALA A 10 40.73 1.12 14.49
C ALA A 10 40.74 1.70 15.90
N VAL A 11 39.59 1.74 16.57
CA VAL A 11 39.50 1.86 18.04
C VAL A 11 38.47 0.85 18.53
N LEU A 12 38.95 -0.03 19.41
CA LEU A 12 38.26 -1.05 20.21
C LEU A 12 37.94 -0.48 21.61
N LEU A 13 37.18 -1.26 22.41
CA LEU A 13 36.84 -1.16 23.85
C LEU A 13 35.48 -0.51 24.18
N ALA A 14 34.62 -1.01 25.08
CA ALA A 14 34.68 -2.15 26.01
C ALA A 14 33.27 -2.55 26.51
N VAL A 15 33.18 -3.77 27.04
CA VAL A 15 32.05 -4.44 27.70
C VAL A 15 31.72 -3.82 29.07
N SER A 16 30.45 -3.86 29.50
CA SER A 16 30.05 -3.82 30.92
C SER A 16 28.80 -4.66 31.17
N LEU A 17 28.91 -5.62 32.11
CA LEU A 17 27.86 -6.48 32.69
C LEU A 17 27.60 -6.05 34.15
N SER A 18 26.41 -6.36 34.67
CA SER A 18 25.93 -6.30 36.07
C SER A 18 25.08 -5.05 36.41
N ALA A 19 23.97 -5.12 37.16
CA ALA A 19 23.45 -6.15 38.06
C ALA A 19 21.92 -6.11 38.16
N CYS A 20 21.30 -7.27 38.45
CA CYS A 20 19.92 -7.37 38.94
C CYS A 20 19.76 -6.67 40.30
N THR A 21 18.66 -5.96 40.50
CA THR A 21 18.15 -5.61 41.84
C THR A 21 16.74 -6.16 41.95
N PRO A 22 16.45 -7.13 42.82
CA PRO A 22 15.08 -7.42 43.22
C PRO A 22 14.61 -6.35 44.22
N ALA A 23 13.47 -5.72 43.93
CA ALA A 23 12.77 -4.89 44.91
C ALA A 23 11.98 -5.80 45.86
N PRO A 24 11.84 -5.42 47.15
CA PRO A 24 11.20 -6.25 48.17
C PRO A 24 9.68 -6.34 47.99
N ASP A 25 9.14 -7.52 48.29
CA ASP A 25 7.73 -7.75 48.56
C ASP A 25 7.24 -6.86 49.71
N GLN A 26 6.18 -6.10 49.44
CA GLN A 26 5.26 -5.60 50.47
C GLN A 26 3.84 -5.98 50.05
N GLU A 27 3.42 -7.14 50.53
CA GLU A 27 2.04 -7.56 50.62
C GLU A 27 1.35 -6.69 51.69
N THR A 28 0.30 -5.96 51.34
CA THR A 28 -0.72 -5.52 52.31
C THR A 28 -2.07 -5.48 51.61
N SER A 29 -2.96 -6.31 52.13
CA SER A 29 -4.33 -6.56 51.70
C SER A 29 -5.22 -5.32 51.68
N ASP A 30 -6.15 -5.28 50.72
CA ASP A 30 -7.50 -4.76 50.99
C ASP A 30 -8.53 -5.59 50.21
N PRO A 31 -9.58 -6.13 50.87
CA PRO A 31 -10.61 -6.92 50.22
C PRO A 31 -11.76 -6.03 49.73
N HIS A 32 -12.28 -6.41 48.56
CA HIS A 32 -13.64 -6.10 48.07
C HIS A 32 -13.87 -4.68 47.51
N ALA A 33 -13.44 -4.49 46.26
CA ALA A 33 -14.16 -3.62 45.32
C ALA A 33 -14.91 -4.50 44.32
N ASP A 34 -16.23 -4.37 44.39
CA ASP A 34 -17.26 -4.82 43.47
C ASP A 34 -16.87 -4.60 42.00
N HIS A 35 -16.43 -5.67 41.32
CA HIS A 35 -16.29 -5.69 39.88
C HIS A 35 -17.55 -6.36 39.31
N GLY A 36 -18.53 -5.53 38.93
CA GLY A 36 -19.67 -5.93 38.12
C GLY A 36 -19.25 -6.70 36.87
N PRO A 37 -20.17 -7.42 36.21
CA PRO A 37 -19.84 -8.41 35.20
C PRO A 37 -18.91 -7.82 34.14
N MET A 38 -17.69 -8.36 34.04
CA MET A 38 -16.80 -8.12 32.90
C MET A 38 -17.63 -8.37 31.66
N HIS A 39 -17.96 -7.29 30.93
CA HIS A 39 -18.47 -7.45 29.58
C HIS A 39 -17.39 -8.17 28.79
N GLU A 40 -17.67 -9.43 28.47
CA GLU A 40 -16.93 -10.25 27.53
C GLU A 40 -16.93 -9.51 26.19
N ILE A 41 -15.82 -8.82 25.89
CA ILE A 41 -15.58 -8.29 24.56
C ILE A 41 -15.06 -9.46 23.72
N GLU A 42 -15.93 -10.42 23.42
CA GLU A 42 -15.70 -11.34 22.30
C GLU A 42 -16.24 -10.70 21.01
N ALA A 43 -15.63 -9.58 20.63
CA ALA A 43 -15.66 -9.17 19.23
C ALA A 43 -14.61 -10.03 18.50
N SER A 44 -14.97 -11.26 18.16
CA SER A 44 -14.19 -12.05 17.21
C SER A 44 -14.10 -11.23 15.92
N PRO A 45 -12.90 -10.87 15.43
CA PRO A 45 -12.79 -10.06 14.23
C PRO A 45 -13.51 -10.79 13.11
N GLU A 46 -14.46 -10.10 12.47
CA GLU A 46 -15.17 -10.61 11.31
C GLU A 46 -14.11 -10.99 10.27
N GLN A 47 -13.97 -12.29 10.01
CA GLN A 47 -12.93 -12.79 9.12
C GLN A 47 -13.27 -12.31 7.71
N VAL A 48 -12.52 -11.32 7.22
CA VAL A 48 -12.65 -10.85 5.84
C VAL A 48 -12.34 -12.02 4.92
N GLN A 49 -13.37 -12.54 4.24
CA GLN A 49 -13.18 -13.58 3.25
C GLN A 49 -12.45 -12.98 2.05
N ILE A 50 -11.25 -13.51 1.78
CA ILE A 50 -10.50 -13.19 0.56
C ILE A 50 -10.84 -14.27 -0.45
N ASP A 51 -11.57 -13.89 -1.50
CA ASP A 51 -11.84 -14.81 -2.61
C ASP A 51 -10.53 -15.31 -3.23
N GLU A 52 -10.49 -16.59 -3.61
CA GLU A 52 -9.36 -17.13 -4.36
C GLU A 52 -9.22 -16.45 -5.73
N TRP A 53 -7.99 -16.43 -6.25
CA TRP A 53 -7.73 -15.86 -7.57
C TRP A 53 -8.39 -16.72 -8.65
N ASN A 54 -9.41 -16.16 -9.30
CA ASN A 54 -10.19 -16.84 -10.32
C ASN A 54 -10.53 -15.86 -11.46
N PRO A 55 -11.13 -16.33 -12.58
CA PRO A 55 -11.44 -15.48 -13.73
C PRO A 55 -12.33 -14.27 -13.40
N GLN A 56 -13.27 -14.41 -12.46
CA GLN A 56 -14.13 -13.30 -12.04
C GLN A 56 -13.34 -12.23 -11.29
N VAL A 57 -12.55 -12.64 -10.29
CA VAL A 57 -11.70 -11.73 -9.48
C VAL A 57 -10.69 -10.99 -10.38
N SER A 58 -10.10 -11.71 -11.35
CA SER A 58 -9.23 -11.11 -12.36
C SER A 58 -9.97 -10.09 -13.24
N ALA A 59 -11.16 -10.43 -13.74
CA ALA A 59 -11.95 -9.52 -14.57
C ALA A 59 -12.33 -8.22 -13.83
N GLU A 60 -12.64 -8.31 -12.53
CA GLU A 60 -12.92 -7.14 -11.68
C GLU A 60 -11.68 -6.24 -11.51
N ALA A 61 -10.50 -6.82 -11.30
CA ALA A 61 -9.24 -6.08 -11.24
C ALA A 61 -8.95 -5.37 -12.57
N LYS A 62 -9.10 -6.08 -13.70
CA LYS A 62 -8.92 -5.53 -15.05
C LYS A 62 -9.88 -4.37 -15.33
N HIS A 63 -11.14 -4.52 -14.93
CA HIS A 63 -12.16 -3.48 -15.09
C HIS A 63 -11.80 -2.21 -14.30
N THR A 64 -11.37 -2.37 -13.06
CA THR A 64 -10.93 -1.27 -12.20
C THR A 64 -9.72 -0.55 -12.79
N ALA A 65 -8.69 -1.30 -13.19
CA ALA A 65 -7.51 -0.73 -13.86
C ALA A 65 -7.86 -0.01 -15.16
N THR A 66 -8.79 -0.55 -15.96
CA THR A 66 -9.25 0.07 -17.21
C THR A 66 -9.90 1.42 -16.95
N LYS A 67 -10.80 1.50 -15.96
CA LYS A 67 -11.47 2.75 -15.60
C LYS A 67 -10.50 3.77 -15.04
N ALA A 68 -9.61 3.34 -14.14
CA ALA A 68 -8.56 4.19 -13.57
C ALA A 68 -7.63 4.73 -14.66
N ALA A 69 -7.21 3.91 -15.61
CA ALA A 69 -6.34 4.33 -16.70
C ALA A 69 -6.99 5.36 -17.62
N LYS A 70 -8.28 5.17 -17.94
CA LYS A 70 -9.05 6.15 -18.71
C LYS A 70 -9.23 7.48 -17.97
N ALA A 71 -9.38 7.46 -16.65
CA ALA A 71 -9.44 8.67 -15.84
C ALA A 71 -8.07 9.35 -15.72
N TYR A 72 -7.00 8.56 -15.59
CA TYR A 72 -5.63 9.03 -15.47
C TYR A 72 -5.14 9.71 -16.75
N ALA A 73 -5.42 9.12 -17.92
CA ALA A 73 -4.99 9.61 -19.25
C ALA A 73 -5.82 10.80 -19.76
N ARG A 74 -6.03 11.81 -18.91
CA ARG A 74 -6.81 13.02 -19.20
C ARG A 74 -6.08 14.30 -18.79
N PRO A 75 -4.90 14.60 -19.39
CA PRO A 75 -4.18 15.85 -19.13
C PRO A 75 -4.91 17.08 -19.68
N ASP A 76 -5.96 16.89 -20.48
CA ASP A 76 -6.83 17.93 -21.04
C ASP A 76 -7.82 18.53 -20.02
N LEU A 77 -8.09 17.82 -18.92
CA LEU A 77 -8.96 18.31 -17.86
C LEU A 77 -8.23 19.32 -16.96
N ASP A 78 -8.97 20.18 -16.28
CA ASP A 78 -8.41 20.91 -15.15
C ASP A 78 -8.04 19.95 -14.01
N GLN A 79 -7.08 20.35 -13.18
CA GLN A 79 -6.53 19.53 -12.10
C GLN A 79 -7.62 18.97 -11.15
N THR A 80 -8.66 19.75 -10.84
CA THR A 80 -9.71 19.34 -9.90
C THR A 80 -10.64 18.33 -10.55
N ALA A 81 -11.07 18.56 -11.80
CA ALA A 81 -11.88 17.63 -12.56
C ALA A 81 -11.14 16.31 -12.83
N TRP A 82 -9.85 16.39 -13.19
CA TRP A 82 -9.00 15.22 -13.38
C TRP A 82 -8.92 14.37 -12.10
N PHE A 83 -8.56 14.99 -10.97
CA PHE A 83 -8.46 14.25 -9.71
C PHE A 83 -9.82 13.69 -9.28
N LYS A 84 -10.92 14.44 -9.45
CA LYS A 84 -12.27 13.97 -9.14
C LYS A 84 -12.66 12.74 -9.95
N ALA A 85 -12.22 12.64 -11.21
CA ALA A 85 -12.45 11.48 -12.06
C ALA A 85 -11.60 10.26 -11.64
N LEU A 86 -10.36 10.49 -11.21
CA LEU A 86 -9.42 9.42 -10.83
C LEU A 86 -9.66 8.90 -9.40
N ALA A 87 -9.94 9.79 -8.45
CA ALA A 87 -10.00 9.50 -7.02
C ALA A 87 -10.89 8.32 -6.60
N PRO A 88 -12.04 8.02 -7.25
CA PRO A 88 -12.87 6.87 -6.89
C PRO A 88 -12.19 5.51 -7.08
N TYR A 89 -11.12 5.44 -7.87
CA TYR A 89 -10.38 4.20 -8.13
C TYR A 89 -9.12 4.07 -7.28
N LEU A 90 -8.80 5.08 -6.47
CA LEU A 90 -7.55 5.14 -5.71
C LEU A 90 -7.78 4.69 -4.27
N SER A 91 -6.81 3.96 -3.72
CA SER A 91 -6.74 3.74 -2.29
C SER A 91 -6.58 5.07 -1.55
N GLN A 92 -6.91 5.12 -0.26
CA GLN A 92 -6.75 6.36 0.53
C GLN A 92 -5.31 6.90 0.48
N SER A 93 -4.32 6.00 0.56
CA SER A 93 -2.91 6.34 0.43
C SER A 93 -2.56 6.89 -0.95
N ALA A 94 -3.10 6.28 -2.02
CA ALA A 94 -2.88 6.76 -3.38
C ALA A 94 -3.55 8.12 -3.63
N ARG A 95 -4.75 8.36 -3.08
CA ARG A 95 -5.45 9.65 -3.16
C ARG A 95 -4.59 10.79 -2.63
N THR A 96 -4.00 10.63 -1.45
CA THR A 96 -3.10 11.64 -0.85
C THR A 96 -1.92 11.98 -1.77
N ARG A 97 -1.34 10.99 -2.46
CA ARG A 97 -0.24 11.21 -3.40
C ARG A 97 -0.70 11.93 -4.67
N PHE A 98 -1.80 11.47 -5.27
CA PHE A 98 -2.32 12.03 -6.51
C PHE A 98 -2.93 13.42 -6.36
N GLN A 99 -3.37 13.81 -5.15
CA GLN A 99 -3.76 15.20 -4.86
C GLN A 99 -2.63 16.21 -5.12
N GLN A 100 -1.38 15.79 -4.95
CA GLN A 100 -0.19 16.63 -5.13
C GLN A 100 0.44 16.47 -6.53
N THR A 101 -0.15 15.63 -7.39
CA THR A 101 0.38 15.34 -8.72
C THR A 101 -0.29 16.24 -9.75
N SER A 102 0.48 16.99 -10.53
CA SER A 102 -0.03 17.77 -11.66
C SER A 102 -0.38 16.85 -12.84
N ASN A 103 -1.62 16.91 -13.33
CA ASN A 103 -2.06 16.13 -14.48
C ASN A 103 -1.40 16.58 -15.80
N LEU A 104 -0.90 17.82 -15.87
CA LEU A 104 -0.18 18.33 -17.03
C LEU A 104 1.16 17.62 -17.29
N ASN A 105 1.67 16.88 -16.30
CA ASN A 105 2.88 16.07 -16.47
C ASN A 105 2.60 14.69 -17.08
N ILE A 106 1.32 14.36 -17.35
CA ILE A 106 0.91 13.08 -17.92
C ILE A 106 0.90 13.18 -19.44
N ALA A 107 1.79 12.45 -20.11
CA ALA A 107 1.86 12.42 -21.57
C ALA A 107 0.76 11.53 -22.21
N SER A 108 0.23 10.55 -21.47
CA SER A 108 -0.80 9.64 -21.95
C SER A 108 -2.15 10.36 -22.11
N THR A 109 -2.74 10.28 -23.31
CA THR A 109 -4.08 10.82 -23.59
C THR A 109 -5.06 9.76 -24.07
N GLU A 110 -4.57 8.57 -24.42
CA GLU A 110 -5.39 7.48 -24.93
C GLU A 110 -4.92 6.12 -24.40
N VAL A 111 -5.86 5.27 -24.01
CA VAL A 111 -5.61 3.86 -23.67
C VAL A 111 -5.76 3.01 -24.93
N ILE A 112 -4.68 2.36 -25.35
CA ILE A 112 -4.63 1.50 -26.55
C ILE A 112 -5.01 0.06 -26.20
N LYS A 113 -4.43 -0.49 -25.12
CA LYS A 113 -4.63 -1.90 -24.75
C LYS A 113 -4.51 -2.08 -23.24
N VAL A 114 -5.37 -2.94 -22.68
CA VAL A 114 -5.28 -3.39 -21.29
C VAL A 114 -4.96 -4.88 -21.29
N HIS A 115 -3.83 -5.26 -20.69
CA HIS A 115 -3.42 -6.65 -20.58
C HIS A 115 -4.21 -7.40 -19.50
N GLU A 116 -4.14 -8.74 -19.52
CA GLU A 116 -4.68 -9.53 -18.42
C GLU A 116 -3.93 -9.21 -17.11
N PRO A 117 -4.64 -9.10 -15.97
CA PRO A 117 -4.01 -8.95 -14.67
C PRO A 117 -3.13 -10.14 -14.33
N VAL A 118 -2.02 -9.85 -13.66
CA VAL A 118 -1.13 -10.85 -13.06
C VAL A 118 -1.36 -10.82 -11.56
N GLN A 119 -1.69 -11.97 -10.98
CA GLN A 119 -1.80 -12.13 -9.52
C GLN A 119 -0.45 -11.81 -8.86
N GLY A 120 -0.49 -11.05 -7.78
CA GLY A 120 0.67 -10.76 -6.94
C GLY A 120 0.90 -11.81 -5.85
N VAL A 121 1.40 -11.35 -4.71
CA VAL A 121 1.74 -12.20 -3.55
C VAL A 121 0.53 -12.86 -2.88
N SER A 122 -0.68 -12.38 -3.15
CA SER A 122 -1.94 -12.95 -2.66
C SER A 122 -3.06 -12.72 -3.68
N PRO A 123 -4.21 -13.43 -3.57
CA PRO A 123 -5.38 -13.18 -4.42
C PRO A 123 -5.92 -11.75 -4.37
N ALA A 124 -5.61 -11.01 -3.30
CA ALA A 124 -6.00 -9.62 -3.08
C ALA A 124 -5.01 -8.60 -3.67
N ILE A 125 -3.94 -9.04 -4.34
CA ILE A 125 -2.98 -8.14 -4.99
C ILE A 125 -2.90 -8.51 -6.47
N ALA A 126 -2.97 -7.51 -7.35
CA ALA A 126 -2.83 -7.72 -8.78
C ALA A 126 -2.06 -6.57 -9.42
N THR A 127 -1.37 -6.89 -10.52
CA THR A 127 -0.73 -5.90 -11.38
C THR A 127 -1.36 -5.95 -12.76
N VAL A 128 -1.73 -4.78 -13.30
CA VAL A 128 -2.30 -4.66 -14.65
C VAL A 128 -1.44 -3.71 -15.47
N LYS A 129 -0.98 -4.18 -16.63
CA LYS A 129 -0.29 -3.34 -17.62
C LYS A 129 -1.29 -2.73 -18.58
N VAL A 130 -1.18 -1.43 -18.78
CA VAL A 130 -2.01 -0.65 -19.69
C VAL A 130 -1.10 0.09 -20.68
N GLN A 131 -1.21 -0.30 -21.95
CA GLN A 131 -0.53 0.40 -23.03
C GLN A 131 -1.32 1.67 -23.39
N THR A 132 -0.64 2.81 -23.39
CA THR A 132 -1.17 4.09 -23.84
C THR A 132 -0.46 4.54 -25.12
N ASN A 133 -0.91 5.66 -25.70
CA ASN A 133 -0.24 6.28 -26.84
C ASN A 133 1.14 6.88 -26.51
N ALA A 134 1.48 7.08 -25.23
CA ALA A 134 2.76 7.68 -24.83
C ALA A 134 3.71 6.67 -24.16
N SER A 135 3.20 5.76 -23.33
CA SER A 135 4.00 4.78 -22.59
C SER A 135 3.16 3.57 -22.15
N THR A 136 3.82 2.57 -21.56
CA THR A 136 3.11 1.50 -20.84
C THR A 136 3.04 1.86 -19.36
N LEU A 137 1.83 1.98 -18.84
CA LEU A 137 1.55 2.18 -17.43
C LEU A 137 1.36 0.83 -16.74
N GLU A 138 1.84 0.74 -15.52
CA GLU A 138 1.61 -0.39 -14.63
C GLU A 138 0.79 0.07 -13.43
N PHE A 139 -0.35 -0.59 -13.22
CA PHE A 139 -1.28 -0.34 -12.12
C PHE A 139 -1.10 -1.46 -11.10
N LEU A 140 -0.67 -1.11 -9.89
CA LEU A 140 -0.71 -2.00 -8.74
C LEU A 140 -2.08 -1.81 -8.07
N LEU A 141 -2.83 -2.91 -7.92
CA LEU A 141 -4.12 -2.93 -7.28
C LEU A 141 -4.10 -3.80 -6.03
N SER A 142 -4.87 -3.36 -5.03
CA SER A 142 -5.21 -4.13 -3.84
C SER A 142 -6.72 -4.34 -3.78
N ARG A 143 -7.16 -5.44 -3.19
CA ARG A 143 -8.57 -5.71 -2.90
C ARG A 143 -8.79 -5.67 -1.40
N ALA A 144 -9.64 -4.76 -0.94
CA ALA A 144 -10.08 -4.67 0.44
C ALA A 144 -11.61 -4.60 0.46
N ASP A 145 -12.26 -5.33 1.38
CA ASP A 145 -13.72 -5.37 1.52
C ASP A 145 -14.45 -5.67 0.19
N GLY A 146 -13.87 -6.57 -0.62
CA GLY A 146 -14.39 -6.98 -1.93
C GLY A 146 -14.15 -5.98 -3.07
N GLN A 147 -13.60 -4.80 -2.81
CA GLN A 147 -13.38 -3.75 -3.82
C GLN A 147 -11.91 -3.62 -4.22
N TRP A 148 -11.66 -3.59 -5.53
CA TRP A 148 -10.34 -3.28 -6.06
C TRP A 148 -10.06 -1.78 -6.04
N MET A 149 -8.88 -1.41 -5.56
CA MET A 149 -8.38 -0.04 -5.51
C MET A 149 -6.97 0.00 -6.08
N VAL A 150 -6.62 1.11 -6.74
CA VAL A 150 -5.27 1.36 -7.25
C VAL A 150 -4.42 1.93 -6.13
N GLU A 151 -3.30 1.26 -5.85
CA GLU A 151 -2.31 1.69 -4.86
C GLU A 151 -1.21 2.55 -5.47
N LYS A 152 -0.85 2.24 -6.72
CA LYS A 152 0.26 2.87 -7.42
C LYS A 152 0.06 2.80 -8.93
N ILE A 153 0.49 3.86 -9.62
CA ILE A 153 0.62 3.91 -11.07
C ILE A 153 2.07 4.26 -11.38
N THR A 154 2.73 3.46 -12.21
CA THR A 154 4.11 3.71 -12.65
C THR A 154 4.19 3.68 -14.17
N SER A 155 4.93 4.60 -14.76
CA SER A 155 5.26 4.56 -16.18
C SER A 155 6.55 3.78 -16.36
N ASN A 156 6.54 2.79 -17.25
CA ASN A 156 7.75 2.19 -17.78
C ASN A 156 8.03 2.86 -19.14
N SER A 157 9.14 3.58 -19.20
CA SER A 157 9.67 4.28 -20.38
C SER A 157 10.93 3.58 -20.87
#